data_AF-A0A659Q0D9-F1
#
_entry.id   AF-A0A659Q0D9-F1
#
_cell.length_a   1.000
_cell.length_b   1.000
_cell.length_c   1.000
_cell.angle_alpha   90.00
_cell.angle_beta   90.00
_cell.angle_gamma   90.00
#
_symmetry.space_group_name_H-M   'P 1'
#
loop_
_entity.id
_entity.type
_entity.pdbx_description
1 polymer ?
#
loop_
_entity_poly.entity_id
_entity_poly.type
_entity_poly.pdbx_seq_one_letter_code
_entity_poly.pdbx_strand_id
1 'polypeptide(L)'
;LITLGGMGAVTFLIGCMPSYASIGALAPALLVILRYLQGFMVGGEWGGAMLMVVEYAAGKHRGRLSALSQTGGLTGQLLATGVF
;
A
#
# COMPACT_ATOMS: atom_id res chain seq x y z
N LEU A 1 -2.30 -12.01 -5.34
CA LEU A 1 -0.91 -12.47 -5.55
C LEU A 1 -0.15 -11.57 -6.51
N ILE A 2 -0.66 -11.32 -7.73
CA ILE A 2 0.00 -10.41 -8.69
C ILE A 2 0.11 -8.98 -8.13
N THR A 3 -0.97 -8.46 -7.53
CA THR A 3 -0.99 -7.13 -6.88
C THR A 3 -0.04 -7.06 -5.68
N LEU A 4 -0.22 -7.96 -4.72
CA LEU A 4 0.54 -8.01 -3.47
C LEU A 4 2.04 -8.27 -3.70
N GLY A 5 2.37 -9.20 -4.60
CA GLY A 5 3.76 -9.50 -5.00
C GLY A 5 4.39 -8.37 -5.82
N GLY A 6 3.62 -7.75 -6.72
CA GLY A 6 4.05 -6.56 -7.45
C GLY A 6 4.34 -5.40 -6.51
N MET A 7 3.46 -5.15 -5.53
CA MET A 7 3.63 -4.08 -4.54
C MET A 7 4.90 -4.29 -3.72
N GLY A 8 5.19 -5.53 -3.30
CA GLY A 8 6.44 -5.89 -2.63
C GLY A 8 7.67 -5.65 -3.51
N ALA A 9 7.64 -6.08 -4.77
CA ALA A 9 8.75 -5.86 -5.70
C ALA A 9 9.03 -4.37 -5.93
N VAL A 10 7.99 -3.55 -6.09
CA VAL A 10 8.15 -2.09 -6.26
C VAL A 10 8.68 -1.44 -4.98
N THR A 11 8.23 -1.88 -3.79
CA THR A 11 8.75 -1.39 -2.51
C THR A 11 10.24 -1.69 -2.35
N PHE A 12 10.66 -2.90 -2.74
CA PHE A 12 12.06 -3.29 -2.76
C PHE A 12 12.89 -2.42 -3.71
N LEU A 13 12.40 -2.16 -4.92
CA LEU A 13 13.05 -1.28 -5.90
C LEU A 13 13.18 0.17 -5.39
N ILE A 14 12.18 0.67 -4.65
CA ILE A 14 12.26 1.99 -4.00
C ILE A 14 13.37 2.00 -2.95
N GLY A 15 13.52 0.93 -2.16
CA GLY A 15 14.59 0.79 -1.16
C GLY A 15 15.99 0.68 -1.78
N CYS A 16 16.12 0.08 -2.97
CA CYS A 16 17.38 -0.04 -3.70
C CYS A 16 17.74 1.21 -4.53
N MET A 17 16.96 2.29 -4.44
CA MET A 17 17.15 3.44 -5.30
C MET A 17 18.45 4.20 -4.97
N PRO A 18 19.26 4.58 -5.98
CA PRO A 18 20.42 5.42 -5.75
C PRO A 18 20.01 6.78 -5.19
N SER A 19 20.82 7.32 -4.27
CA SER A 19 20.57 8.62 -3.67
C SER A 19 20.59 9.76 -4.70
N TYR A 20 20.00 10.90 -4.35
CA TYR A 20 20.04 12.11 -5.18
C TYR A 20 21.47 12.53 -5.55
N ALA A 21 22.44 12.27 -4.67
CA ALA A 21 23.84 12.56 -4.94
C ALA A 21 24.41 11.77 -6.13
N SER A 22 23.84 10.60 -6.45
CA SER A 22 24.32 9.72 -7.52
C SER A 22 23.68 10.00 -8.88
N ILE A 23 22.37 10.29 -8.89
CA ILE A 23 21.58 10.38 -10.15
C ILE A 23 20.79 11.70 -10.30
N GLY A 24 20.97 12.66 -9.38
CA GLY A 24 20.37 13.99 -9.45
C GLY A 24 18.84 13.95 -9.60
N ALA A 25 18.29 14.79 -10.46
CA ALA A 25 16.85 14.90 -10.70
C ALA A 25 16.18 13.63 -11.25
N LEU A 26 16.94 12.63 -11.71
CA LEU A 26 16.37 11.34 -12.12
C LEU A 26 15.89 10.49 -10.93
N ALA A 27 16.46 10.67 -9.73
CA ALA A 27 16.00 10.00 -8.51
C ALA A 27 14.51 10.29 -8.21
N PRO A 28 14.08 11.55 -8.05
CA PRO A 28 12.67 11.85 -7.78
C PRO A 28 11.74 11.45 -8.93
N ALA A 29 12.19 11.56 -10.20
CA ALA A 29 11.39 11.11 -11.34
C ALA A 29 11.14 9.59 -11.31
N LEU A 30 12.18 8.80 -11.03
CA LEU A 30 12.06 7.34 -10.89
C LEU A 30 11.19 6.96 -9.69
N LEU A 31 11.35 7.65 -8.56
CA LEU A 31 10.51 7.50 -7.37
C LEU A 31 9.03 7.70 -7.70
N VAL A 32 8.71 8.74 -8.47
CA VAL A 32 7.34 9.05 -8.88
C VAL A 32 6.78 7.93 -9.76
N ILE A 33 7.54 7.44 -10.74
CA ILE A 33 7.11 6.33 -11.61
C ILE A 33 6.85 5.07 -10.78
N LEU A 34 7.76 4.70 -9.88
CA LEU A 34 7.59 3.55 -9.00
C LEU A 34 6.37 3.73 -8.08
N ARG A 35 6.13 4.94 -7.57
CA ARG A 35 4.93 5.23 -6.76
C ARG A 35 3.64 5.11 -7.53
N TYR A 36 3.60 5.52 -8.79
CA TYR A 36 2.44 5.29 -9.65
C TYR A 36 2.18 3.78 -9.84
N LEU A 37 3.23 3.01 -10.10
CA LEU A 37 3.12 1.56 -10.28
C LEU A 37 2.63 0.87 -8.99
N GLN A 38 3.20 1.24 -7.84
CA GLN A 38 2.77 0.74 -6.53
C GLN A 38 1.31 1.11 -6.25
N GLY A 39 0.89 2.34 -6.55
CA GLY A 39 -0.48 2.82 -6.36
C GLY A 39 -1.49 2.06 -7.22
N PHE A 40 -1.13 1.69 -8.45
CA PHE A 40 -1.99 0.87 -9.32
C PHE A 40 -2.24 -0.53 -8.73
N MET A 41 -1.20 -1.13 -8.14
CA MET A 41 -1.28 -2.44 -7.50
C MET A 41 -2.18 -2.40 -6.25
N VAL A 42 -2.00 -1.37 -5.40
CA VAL A 42 -2.82 -1.14 -4.20
C VAL A 42 -4.28 -0.87 -4.55
N GLY A 43 -4.55 -0.04 -5.55
CA GLY A 43 -5.91 0.33 -5.94
C GLY A 43 -6.76 -0.87 -6.37
N GLY A 44 -6.15 -1.82 -7.08
CA GLY A 44 -6.82 -3.04 -7.52
C GLY A 44 -7.17 -4.00 -6.38
N GLU A 45 -6.31 -4.13 -5.37
CA GLU A 45 -6.56 -5.06 -4.25
C GLU A 45 -7.44 -4.48 -3.16
N TRP A 46 -7.29 -3.17 -2.86
CA TRP A 46 -8.03 -2.52 -1.77
C TRP A 46 -9.53 -2.47 -2.04
N GLY A 47 -9.93 -2.11 -3.26
CA GLY A 47 -11.35 -2.01 -3.63
C GLY A 47 -12.07 -3.36 -3.53
N GLY A 48 -11.45 -4.42 -4.08
CA GLY A 48 -12.02 -5.78 -4.04
C GLY A 48 -12.05 -6.38 -2.64
N ALA A 49 -11.01 -6.18 -1.84
CA ALA A 49 -10.97 -6.68 -0.46
C ALA A 49 -12.03 -6.02 0.42
N MET A 50 -12.24 -4.72 0.27
CA MET A 50 -13.26 -3.99 1.04
C MET A 50 -14.68 -4.44 0.66
N LEU A 51 -14.93 -4.65 -0.63
CA LEU A 51 -16.21 -5.18 -1.10
C LEU A 51 -16.47 -6.57 -0.52
N MET A 52 -15.50 -7.48 -0.57
CA MET A 52 -15.63 -8.81 0.03
C MET A 52 -15.94 -8.75 1.53
N VAL A 53 -15.24 -7.90 2.29
CA VAL A 53 -15.50 -7.71 3.72
C VAL A 53 -16.91 -7.21 3.97
N VAL A 54 -17.36 -6.23 3.18
CA VAL A 54 -18.70 -5.68 3.32
C VAL A 54 -19.76 -6.71 2.93
N GLU A 55 -19.60 -7.40 1.80
CA GLU A 55 -20.54 -8.41 1.31
C GLU A 55 -20.69 -9.59 2.29
N TYR A 56 -19.59 -10.10 2.84
CA TYR A 56 -19.59 -11.24 3.75
C TYR A 56 -19.91 -10.86 5.21
N ALA A 57 -19.87 -9.57 5.56
CA ALA A 57 -20.19 -9.12 6.91
C ALA A 57 -21.70 -9.19 7.21
N ALA A 58 -22.04 -9.89 8.29
CA ALA A 58 -23.40 -10.00 8.81
C ALA A 58 -24.00 -8.61 9.12
N GLY A 59 -25.26 -8.39 8.73
CA GLY A 59 -25.94 -7.08 8.64
C GLY A 59 -25.57 -6.04 9.71
N LYS A 60 -25.68 -6.39 11.00
CA LYS A 60 -25.44 -5.47 12.13
C LYS A 60 -23.95 -5.18 12.44
N HIS A 61 -23.03 -5.92 11.84
CA HIS A 61 -21.58 -5.82 12.06
C HIS A 61 -20.79 -5.28 10.87
N ARG A 62 -21.46 -4.96 9.75
CA ARG A 62 -20.84 -4.45 8.51
C ARG A 62 -19.94 -3.24 8.79
N GLY A 63 -20.45 -2.25 9.50
CA GLY A 63 -19.69 -1.04 9.84
C GLY A 63 -18.48 -1.30 10.75
N ARG A 64 -18.59 -2.26 11.69
CA ARG A 64 -17.48 -2.60 12.59
C ARG A 64 -16.39 -3.37 11.86
N LEU A 65 -16.75 -4.33 11.00
CA LEU A 65 -15.80 -5.14 10.24
C LEU A 65 -15.11 -4.33 9.16
N SER A 66 -15.85 -3.45 8.46
CA SER A 66 -15.27 -2.52 7.49
C SER A 66 -14.31 -1.51 8.14
N ALA A 67 -14.68 -1.00 9.32
CA ALA A 67 -13.81 -0.11 10.09
C ALA A 67 -12.53 -0.83 10.55
N LEU A 68 -12.64 -2.06 11.06
CA LEU A 68 -11.48 -2.86 11.47
C LEU A 68 -10.48 -3.10 10.32
N SER A 69 -10.97 -3.41 9.11
CA SER A 69 -10.11 -3.54 7.93
C SER A 69 -9.37 -2.24 7.60
N GLN A 70 -10.01 -1.09 7.77
CA GLN A 70 -9.39 0.22 7.53
C GLN A 70 -8.42 0.63 8.64
N THR A 71 -8.75 0.30 9.89
CA THR A 71 -7.88 0.53 11.05
C THR A 71 -6.57 -0.23 10.95
N GLY A 72 -6.56 -1.42 10.33
CA GLY A 72 -5.35 -2.21 10.13
C GLY A 72 -4.25 -1.48 9.35
N GLY A 73 -4.60 -0.70 8.33
CA GLY A 73 -3.63 0.12 7.59
C GLY A 73 -3.04 1.24 8.45
N LEU A 74 -3.88 1.90 9.24
CA LEU A 74 -3.47 2.99 10.13
C LEU A 74 -2.59 2.49 11.28
N THR A 75 -2.93 1.36 11.90
CA THR A 75 -2.10 0.78 12.97
C THR A 75 -0.74 0.33 12.47
N GLY A 76 -0.68 -0.26 11.27
CA GLY A 76 0.60 -0.58 10.62
C GLY A 76 1.47 0.66 10.38
N GLN A 77 0.87 1.75 9.89
CA GLN A 77 1.56 3.04 9.71
C GLN A 77 2.10 3.59 11.04
N LEU A 78 1.29 3.55 12.10
CA LEU A 78 1.69 4.02 13.43
C LEU A 78 2.85 3.20 14.00
N LEU A 79 2.83 1.88 13.84
CA LEU A 79 3.93 1.01 14.26
C LEU A 79 5.21 1.29 13.46
N ALA A 80 5.11 1.47 12.14
CA ALA A 80 6.25 1.79 11.30
C ALA A 80 6.90 3.13 11.69
N THR A 81 6.08 4.15 11.96
CA THR A 81 6.57 5.45 12.43
C THR A 81 7.12 5.38 13.86
N GLY A 82 6.57 4.54 14.74
CA GLY A 82 7.04 4.42 16.12
C GLY A 82 8.37 3.65 16.28
N VAL A 83 8.77 2.88 15.27
CA VAL A 83 10.04 2.12 15.25
C VAL A 83 11.20 2.94 14.65
N PHE A 84 10.90 3.98 13.87
CA PHE A 84 11.87 4.91 13.26
C PHE A 84 12.08 6.15 14.11
#